data_AF-B4FGU4-F1
#
_entry.id   AF-B4FGU4-F1
#
_cell.length_a   1.000
_cell.length_b   1.000
_cell.length_c   1.000
_cell.angle_alpha   90.00
_cell.angle_beta   90.00
_cell.angle_gamma   90.00
#
_symmetry.space_group_name_H-M   'P 1'
#
loop_
_entity.id
_entity.type
_entity.pdbx_description
1 polymer ?
#
loop_
_entity_poly.entity_id
_entity_poly.type
_entity_poly.pdbx_seq_one_letter_code
_entity_poly.pdbx_strand_id
1 'polypeptide(L)'
;MSSPWSPMSLEEEEEIQELDAEEQQDGEQPQQGDGLQQGSTAEARAQQTGKKRARSVANSSTKSEAKIKVEESAPGAATGVILSLRESLQDCKQSLASCQVELEAAKSEIEKWHSAFQSIPAVPSGTSPDPVSVVSYLSNLKSSEESLKEQLEKAKKREAAFIVTFAKREQEIAELKSAVRDLKTQLRPPSMQTRRLLLDPAIHEEFTRLKNLVEEKEKKIKELQDNVAAVNFTPSSKLGKMLMAKCRTLQEENEEIGAMASEGKIHELGMKIAVLKSQNNELRNQFDVLYKHMDGVTNDVERSNELVAILQEELEAKELEVTRLKEETLSQKEGTQEAPAPAPAPVEEGDGAGNDLKPASDPLQVKLES
;
A
#
# COMPACT_ATOMS: atom_id res chain seq x y z
N MET A 1 -41.05 22.10 0.36
CA MET A 1 -40.87 23.44 -0.23
C MET A 1 -39.38 23.59 -0.51
N SER A 2 -38.96 23.17 -1.71
CA SER A 2 -37.57 23.38 -2.17
C SER A 2 -37.45 24.80 -2.69
N SER A 3 -36.58 25.61 -2.10
CA SER A 3 -36.16 26.85 -2.75
C SER A 3 -35.14 26.51 -3.85
N PRO A 4 -35.26 27.08 -5.05
CA PRO A 4 -34.33 26.81 -6.15
C PRO A 4 -32.99 27.48 -5.88
N TRP A 5 -31.88 26.82 -6.25
CA TRP A 5 -30.57 27.45 -6.32
C TRP A 5 -30.61 28.66 -7.26
N SER A 6 -30.22 29.82 -6.74
CA SER A 6 -29.94 30.98 -7.59
C SER A 6 -28.69 30.70 -8.42
N PRO A 7 -28.70 30.99 -9.73
CA PRO A 7 -27.53 30.83 -10.58
C PRO A 7 -26.43 31.80 -10.14
N MET A 8 -25.18 31.31 -10.17
CA MET A 8 -23.97 32.06 -9.88
C MET A 8 -23.90 33.31 -10.77
N SER A 9 -23.48 34.43 -10.18
CA SER A 9 -23.31 35.70 -10.89
C SER A 9 -22.20 35.55 -11.94
N LEU A 10 -22.33 36.22 -13.10
CA LEU A 10 -21.30 36.23 -14.16
C LEU A 10 -19.91 36.64 -13.63
N GLU A 11 -19.86 37.46 -12.58
CA GLU A 11 -18.62 37.86 -11.90
C GLU A 11 -17.94 36.70 -11.15
N GLU A 12 -18.71 35.74 -10.64
CA GLU A 12 -18.19 34.53 -9.99
C GLU A 12 -17.81 33.46 -11.03
N GLU A 13 -18.41 33.46 -12.23
CA GLU A 13 -17.96 32.63 -13.36
C GLU A 13 -16.65 33.19 -13.97
N GLU A 14 -16.48 34.50 -14.05
CA GLU A 14 -15.22 35.13 -14.50
C GLU A 14 -14.08 34.89 -13.50
N GLU A 15 -14.32 35.00 -12.19
CA GLU A 15 -13.28 34.74 -11.17
C GLU A 15 -12.82 33.26 -11.17
N ILE A 16 -13.71 32.32 -11.53
CA ILE A 16 -13.36 30.89 -11.71
C ILE A 16 -12.62 30.66 -13.03
N GLN A 17 -12.98 31.36 -14.11
CA GLN A 17 -12.27 31.27 -15.39
C GLN A 17 -10.88 31.92 -15.34
N GLU A 18 -10.68 32.97 -14.54
CA GLU A 18 -9.39 33.64 -14.38
C GLU A 18 -8.41 32.77 -13.56
N LEU A 19 -8.90 32.03 -12.56
CA LEU A 19 -8.11 31.05 -11.80
C LEU A 19 -7.73 29.80 -12.61
N ASP A 20 -8.57 29.34 -13.54
CA ASP A 20 -8.23 28.25 -14.47
C ASP A 20 -7.28 28.71 -15.61
N ALA A 21 -7.18 30.01 -15.89
CA ALA A 21 -6.30 30.59 -16.90
C ALA A 21 -4.87 30.87 -16.41
N GLU A 22 -4.69 31.20 -15.13
CA GLU A 22 -3.35 31.37 -14.53
C GLU A 22 -2.58 30.04 -14.41
N GLU A 23 -3.26 28.89 -14.33
CA GLU A 23 -2.60 27.57 -14.27
C GLU A 23 -2.16 27.03 -15.66
N GLN A 24 -2.50 27.73 -16.75
CA GLN A 24 -2.16 27.34 -18.14
C GLN A 24 -1.14 28.27 -18.83
N GLN A 25 -0.66 29.33 -18.19
CA GLN A 25 0.29 30.29 -18.78
C GLN A 25 1.77 30.09 -18.42
N ASP A 26 2.12 29.11 -17.58
CA ASP A 26 3.52 28.69 -17.36
C ASP A 26 4.01 27.77 -18.50
N GLY A 27 4.07 28.32 -19.71
CA GLY A 27 4.45 27.63 -20.94
C GLY A 27 5.03 28.58 -21.98
N GLU A 28 5.90 29.50 -21.59
CA GLU A 28 6.53 30.44 -22.53
C GLU A 28 7.87 29.92 -23.10
N GLN A 29 7.94 29.99 -24.43
CA GLN A 29 8.95 29.47 -25.34
C GLN A 29 10.35 30.11 -25.17
N PRO A 30 11.45 29.39 -25.41
CA PRO A 30 12.77 30.01 -25.52
C PRO A 30 12.96 30.64 -26.91
N GLN A 31 13.26 31.94 -26.93
CA GLN A 31 13.67 32.69 -28.11
C GLN A 31 15.04 32.22 -28.64
N GLN A 32 15.14 32.22 -29.97
CA GLN A 32 16.31 31.88 -30.79
C GLN A 32 17.52 32.78 -30.50
N GLY A 33 18.68 32.16 -30.28
CA GLY A 33 19.99 32.79 -30.30
C GLY A 33 21.01 31.87 -30.97
N ASP A 34 21.54 32.32 -32.09
CA ASP A 34 22.52 31.62 -32.95
C ASP A 34 23.83 31.28 -32.22
N GLY A 35 24.32 30.06 -32.44
CA GLY A 35 25.59 29.60 -31.85
C GLY A 35 26.05 28.23 -32.34
N LEU A 36 26.59 28.22 -33.55
CA LEU A 36 27.43 27.18 -34.18
C LEU A 36 28.22 26.26 -33.21
N GLN A 37 28.03 24.94 -33.32
CA GLN A 37 28.99 23.95 -33.85
C GLN A 37 28.89 22.56 -33.19
N GLN A 38 28.78 21.54 -34.07
CA GLN A 38 29.30 20.16 -33.94
C GLN A 38 28.68 19.29 -32.83
N GLY A 39 28.14 18.10 -33.06
CA GLY A 39 28.07 17.20 -34.20
C GLY A 39 27.50 15.86 -33.69
N SER A 40 26.87 15.10 -34.59
CA SER A 40 26.72 13.63 -34.65
C SER A 40 26.81 12.84 -33.33
N THR A 41 25.86 12.00 -32.93
CA THR A 41 25.48 10.77 -33.64
C THR A 41 24.29 10.11 -32.94
N ALA A 42 23.42 9.50 -33.74
CA ALA A 42 22.42 8.54 -33.33
C ALA A 42 23.04 7.30 -32.66
N GLU A 43 22.40 6.74 -31.63
CA GLU A 43 22.52 5.31 -31.35
C GLU A 43 21.24 4.76 -30.72
N ALA A 44 20.46 4.07 -31.56
CA ALA A 44 19.52 3.07 -31.14
C ALA A 44 20.30 1.88 -30.58
N ARG A 45 19.98 1.42 -29.36
CA ARG A 45 20.48 0.13 -28.89
C ARG A 45 19.41 -0.67 -28.16
N ALA A 46 19.12 -1.80 -28.79
CA ALA A 46 18.37 -2.94 -28.31
C ALA A 46 18.87 -3.46 -26.96
N GLN A 47 17.97 -4.08 -26.19
CA GLN A 47 18.28 -5.34 -25.53
C GLN A 47 17.03 -6.20 -25.30
N GLN A 48 16.91 -7.16 -26.22
CA GLN A 48 16.12 -8.37 -26.21
C GLN A 48 16.69 -9.33 -25.16
N THR A 49 15.93 -9.73 -24.14
CA THR A 49 16.21 -10.97 -23.39
C THR A 49 14.90 -11.69 -23.05
N GLY A 50 14.43 -12.51 -23.99
CA GLY A 50 13.46 -13.57 -23.71
C GLY A 50 14.18 -14.72 -23.01
N LYS A 51 13.97 -14.86 -21.70
CA LYS A 51 14.41 -16.05 -20.96
C LYS A 51 13.42 -17.18 -21.18
N LYS A 52 13.73 -18.05 -22.13
CA LYS A 52 13.19 -19.41 -22.20
C LYS A 52 13.66 -20.18 -20.97
N ARG A 53 12.76 -20.42 -20.01
CA ARG A 53 13.01 -21.34 -18.89
C ARG A 53 12.66 -22.75 -19.34
N ALA A 54 13.63 -23.42 -19.96
CA ALA A 54 13.59 -24.87 -20.15
C ALA A 54 13.76 -25.53 -18.77
N ARG A 55 12.71 -26.18 -18.27
CA ARG A 55 12.78 -27.12 -17.15
C ARG A 55 13.51 -28.36 -17.66
N SER A 56 14.83 -28.41 -17.53
CA SER A 56 15.55 -29.68 -17.54
C SER A 56 15.39 -30.31 -16.18
N VAL A 57 14.64 -31.41 -16.12
CA VAL A 57 14.59 -32.33 -14.99
C VAL A 57 16.02 -32.84 -14.76
N ALA A 58 16.70 -32.24 -13.79
CA ALA A 58 17.97 -32.75 -13.30
C ALA A 58 17.67 -33.96 -12.42
N ASN A 59 17.60 -35.12 -13.08
CA ASN A 59 17.63 -36.41 -12.40
C ASN A 59 19.03 -36.52 -11.79
N SER A 60 19.15 -36.31 -10.48
CA SER A 60 20.37 -36.54 -9.73
C SER A 60 20.66 -38.03 -9.66
N SER A 61 21.22 -38.59 -10.74
CA SER A 61 21.99 -39.82 -10.65
C SER A 61 23.32 -39.49 -9.99
N THR A 62 23.32 -39.46 -8.66
CA THR A 62 24.55 -39.65 -7.88
C THR A 62 25.04 -41.07 -8.12
N LYS A 63 25.86 -41.21 -9.15
CA LYS A 63 26.65 -42.40 -9.44
C LYS A 63 27.78 -42.46 -8.40
N SER A 64 27.45 -42.79 -7.15
CA SER A 64 28.44 -43.34 -6.23
C SER A 64 28.58 -44.82 -6.59
N GLU A 65 29.59 -45.12 -7.40
CA GLU A 65 30.16 -46.47 -7.51
C GLU A 65 30.79 -46.84 -6.16
N ALA A 66 29.96 -47.06 -5.14
CA ALA A 66 30.35 -47.79 -3.95
C ALA A 66 30.43 -49.26 -4.36
N LYS A 67 31.64 -49.67 -4.75
CA LYS A 67 32.06 -51.05 -4.90
C LYS A 67 31.82 -51.77 -3.56
N ILE A 68 30.61 -52.28 -3.35
CA ILE A 68 30.29 -53.21 -2.25
C ILE A 68 30.99 -54.51 -2.61
N LYS A 69 32.25 -54.59 -2.17
CA LYS A 69 33.03 -55.81 -2.13
C LYS A 69 32.23 -56.77 -1.24
N VAL A 70 31.70 -57.82 -1.85
CA VAL A 70 31.02 -58.93 -1.20
C VAL A 70 32.06 -59.65 -0.33
N GLU A 71 32.28 -59.12 0.88
CA GLU A 71 32.92 -59.83 1.97
C GLU A 71 31.80 -60.42 2.84
N GLU A 72 31.78 -61.75 2.86
CA GLU A 72 31.14 -62.64 3.83
C GLU A 72 29.89 -62.09 4.53
N SER A 73 28.75 -62.34 3.87
CA SER A 73 27.39 -61.90 4.21
C SER A 73 26.96 -62.30 5.63
N ALA A 74 27.17 -61.40 6.59
CA ALA A 74 26.34 -61.37 7.78
C ALA A 74 24.88 -61.02 7.35
N PRO A 75 23.86 -61.72 7.86
CA PRO A 75 22.44 -61.54 7.47
C PRO A 75 21.88 -60.11 7.64
N GLY A 76 22.64 -59.18 8.24
CA GLY A 76 22.29 -57.76 8.33
C GLY A 76 22.48 -56.93 7.04
N ALA A 77 23.42 -57.28 6.15
CA ALA A 77 23.75 -56.43 5.00
C ALA A 77 22.65 -56.42 3.91
N ALA A 78 22.12 -57.60 3.54
CA ALA A 78 21.00 -57.70 2.60
C ALA A 78 19.72 -57.07 3.15
N THR A 79 19.49 -57.23 4.46
CA THR A 79 18.38 -56.60 5.18
C THR A 79 18.47 -55.07 5.12
N GLY A 80 19.67 -54.49 5.30
CA GLY A 80 19.89 -53.06 5.16
C GLY A 80 19.52 -52.50 3.78
N VAL A 81 19.92 -53.17 2.70
CA VAL A 81 19.59 -52.75 1.32
C VAL A 81 18.07 -52.79 1.07
N ILE A 82 17.38 -53.83 1.55
CA ILE A 82 15.92 -53.95 1.40
C ILE A 82 15.21 -52.82 2.15
N LEU A 83 15.68 -52.45 3.34
CA LEU A 83 15.13 -51.34 4.11
C LEU A 83 15.34 -50.00 3.39
N SER A 84 16.55 -49.72 2.90
CA SER A 84 16.81 -48.49 2.12
C SER A 84 15.98 -48.40 0.84
N LEU A 85 15.73 -49.51 0.15
CA LEU A 85 14.86 -49.51 -1.03
C LEU A 85 13.40 -49.26 -0.66
N ARG A 86 12.89 -49.86 0.43
CA ARG A 86 11.53 -49.60 0.91
C ARG A 86 11.34 -48.15 1.35
N GLU A 87 12.33 -47.60 2.04
CA GLU A 87 12.37 -46.18 2.41
C GLU A 87 12.35 -45.29 1.16
N SER A 88 13.23 -45.53 0.20
CA SER A 88 13.25 -44.76 -1.06
C SER A 88 11.95 -44.85 -1.86
N LEU A 89 11.27 -46.01 -1.84
CA LEU A 89 9.99 -46.21 -2.51
C LEU A 89 8.86 -45.49 -1.77
N GLN A 90 8.91 -45.46 -0.44
CA GLN A 90 7.98 -44.71 0.38
C GLN A 90 8.17 -43.19 0.19
N ASP A 91 9.41 -42.69 0.16
CA ASP A 91 9.73 -41.29 -0.13
C ASP A 91 9.25 -40.88 -1.53
N CYS A 92 9.44 -41.75 -2.53
CA CYS A 92 8.94 -41.53 -3.88
C CYS A 92 7.41 -41.44 -3.90
N LYS A 93 6.72 -42.30 -3.13
CA LYS A 93 5.26 -42.30 -3.01
C LYS A 93 4.75 -41.03 -2.32
N GLN A 94 5.42 -40.56 -1.28
CA GLN A 94 5.06 -39.32 -0.59
C GLN A 94 5.31 -38.08 -1.47
N SER A 95 6.43 -38.05 -2.19
CA SER A 95 6.74 -36.99 -3.17
C SER A 95 5.72 -36.92 -4.30
N LEU A 96 5.22 -38.07 -4.76
CA LEU A 96 4.15 -38.14 -5.77
C LEU A 96 2.82 -37.58 -5.22
N ALA A 97 2.47 -37.91 -3.96
CA ALA A 97 1.28 -37.38 -3.31
C ALA A 97 1.36 -35.87 -3.10
N SER A 98 2.51 -35.34 -2.67
CA SER A 98 2.77 -33.90 -2.55
C SER A 98 2.66 -33.19 -3.91
N CYS A 99 3.29 -33.73 -4.96
CA CYS A 99 3.14 -33.21 -6.33
C CYS A 99 1.67 -33.19 -6.79
N GLN A 100 0.88 -34.19 -6.41
CA GLN A 100 -0.54 -34.25 -6.76
C GLN A 100 -1.34 -33.14 -6.08
N VAL A 101 -1.07 -32.85 -4.80
CA VAL A 101 -1.72 -31.76 -4.06
C VAL A 101 -1.34 -30.40 -4.67
N GLU A 102 -0.06 -30.15 -4.94
CA GLU A 102 0.40 -28.91 -5.59
C GLU A 102 -0.24 -28.72 -6.98
N LEU A 103 -0.42 -29.81 -7.73
CA LEU A 103 -1.08 -29.78 -9.03
C LEU A 103 -2.56 -29.41 -8.93
N GLU A 104 -3.29 -29.96 -7.96
CA GLU A 104 -4.69 -29.58 -7.72
C GLU A 104 -4.84 -28.14 -7.18
N ALA A 105 -3.91 -27.67 -6.33
CA ALA A 105 -3.86 -26.29 -5.89
C ALA A 105 -3.58 -25.32 -7.05
N ALA A 106 -2.61 -25.64 -7.91
CA ALA A 106 -2.31 -24.85 -9.10
C ALA A 106 -3.48 -24.83 -10.10
N LYS A 107 -4.19 -25.96 -10.28
CA LYS A 107 -5.42 -26.01 -11.08
C LYS A 107 -6.52 -25.11 -10.51
N SER A 108 -6.72 -25.14 -9.19
CA SER A 108 -7.71 -24.30 -8.50
C SER A 108 -7.37 -22.81 -8.63
N GLU A 109 -6.08 -22.46 -8.53
CA GLU A 109 -5.63 -21.08 -8.74
C GLU A 109 -5.79 -20.65 -10.21
N ILE A 110 -5.46 -21.51 -11.18
CA ILE A 110 -5.73 -21.27 -12.60
C ILE A 110 -7.23 -21.05 -12.84
N GLU A 111 -8.11 -21.85 -12.22
CA GLU A 111 -9.57 -21.67 -12.31
C GLU A 111 -10.05 -20.35 -11.68
N LYS A 112 -9.47 -19.96 -10.53
CA LYS A 112 -9.71 -18.65 -9.90
C LYS A 112 -9.31 -17.50 -10.83
N TRP A 113 -8.13 -17.58 -11.46
CA TRP A 113 -7.70 -16.60 -12.45
C TRP A 113 -8.59 -16.60 -13.69
N HIS A 114 -9.00 -17.77 -14.21
CA HIS A 114 -9.94 -17.86 -15.32
C HIS A 114 -11.29 -17.19 -14.99
N SER A 115 -11.81 -17.42 -13.79
CA SER A 115 -13.06 -16.79 -13.31
C SER A 115 -12.92 -15.27 -13.20
N ALA A 116 -11.78 -14.79 -12.68
CA ALA A 116 -11.48 -13.36 -12.60
C ALA A 116 -11.34 -12.72 -14.00
N PHE A 117 -10.73 -13.39 -14.97
CA PHE A 117 -10.65 -12.88 -16.34
C PHE A 117 -11.99 -12.93 -17.09
N GLN A 118 -12.86 -13.89 -16.77
CA GLN A 118 -14.23 -13.94 -17.30
C GLN A 118 -15.12 -12.82 -16.74
N SER A 119 -14.85 -12.32 -15.53
CA SER A 119 -15.59 -11.19 -14.97
C SER A 119 -15.09 -9.83 -15.46
N ILE A 120 -13.97 -9.77 -16.19
CA ILE A 120 -13.48 -8.53 -16.80
C ILE A 120 -14.41 -8.13 -17.94
N PRO A 121 -15.04 -6.94 -17.89
CA PRO A 121 -15.99 -6.47 -18.91
C PRO A 121 -15.40 -6.36 -20.33
N ALA A 122 -14.08 -6.37 -20.46
CA ALA A 122 -13.37 -6.20 -21.73
C ALA A 122 -13.24 -7.49 -22.57
N VAL A 123 -13.76 -8.63 -22.12
CA VAL A 123 -13.66 -9.90 -22.87
C VAL A 123 -15.05 -10.34 -23.33
N PRO A 124 -15.30 -10.48 -24.66
CA PRO A 124 -16.53 -11.09 -25.16
C PRO A 124 -16.70 -12.50 -24.59
N SER A 125 -17.90 -12.81 -24.09
CA SER A 125 -18.22 -14.12 -23.53
C SER A 125 -17.90 -15.23 -24.54
N GLY A 126 -16.98 -16.14 -24.19
CA GLY A 126 -16.65 -17.33 -24.99
C GLY A 126 -15.30 -17.31 -25.71
N THR A 127 -14.51 -16.25 -25.58
CA THR A 127 -13.13 -16.19 -26.13
C THR A 127 -12.08 -16.18 -25.04
N SER A 128 -10.99 -16.95 -25.23
CA SER A 128 -9.81 -16.90 -24.35
C SER A 128 -9.30 -15.45 -24.31
N PRO A 129 -9.10 -14.87 -23.12
CA PRO A 129 -8.60 -13.50 -23.00
C PRO A 129 -7.22 -13.42 -23.66
N ASP A 130 -7.11 -12.59 -24.70
CA ASP A 130 -5.82 -12.27 -25.31
C ASP A 130 -4.98 -11.48 -24.29
N PRO A 131 -3.76 -11.95 -23.94
CA PRO A 131 -2.92 -11.29 -22.93
C PRO A 131 -2.67 -9.81 -23.22
N VAL A 132 -2.54 -9.43 -24.50
CA VAL A 132 -2.31 -8.03 -24.89
C VAL A 132 -3.55 -7.18 -24.60
N SER A 133 -4.74 -7.71 -24.90
CA SER A 133 -6.03 -7.06 -24.62
C SER A 133 -6.25 -6.85 -23.11
N VAL A 134 -5.91 -7.84 -22.28
CA VAL A 134 -5.99 -7.71 -20.81
C VAL A 134 -5.00 -6.67 -20.28
N VAL A 135 -3.76 -6.68 -20.76
CA VAL A 135 -2.74 -5.69 -20.35
C VAL A 135 -3.14 -4.28 -20.77
N SER A 136 -3.70 -4.12 -21.99
CA SER A 136 -4.24 -2.85 -22.45
C SER A 136 -5.41 -2.37 -21.58
N TYR A 137 -6.34 -3.26 -21.25
CA TYR A 137 -7.45 -2.95 -20.34
C TYR A 137 -6.96 -2.52 -18.96
N LEU A 138 -5.99 -3.25 -18.37
CA LEU A 138 -5.40 -2.89 -17.09
C LEU A 138 -4.66 -1.55 -17.14
N SER A 139 -3.96 -1.27 -18.24
CA SER A 139 -3.30 0.03 -18.45
C SER A 139 -4.32 1.17 -18.53
N ASN A 140 -5.44 0.96 -19.25
CA ASN A 140 -6.54 1.93 -19.36
C ASN A 140 -7.26 2.11 -18.01
N LEU A 141 -7.47 1.02 -17.27
CA LEU A 141 -8.08 1.07 -15.95
C LEU A 141 -7.19 1.86 -14.99
N LYS A 142 -5.88 1.63 -15.02
CA LYS A 142 -4.90 2.36 -14.21
C LYS A 142 -4.85 3.85 -14.57
N SER A 143 -4.85 4.21 -15.85
CA SER A 143 -4.91 5.62 -16.25
C SER A 143 -6.24 6.28 -15.87
N SER A 144 -7.36 5.55 -15.97
CA SER A 144 -8.67 6.03 -15.49
C SER A 144 -8.72 6.21 -13.98
N GLU A 145 -8.08 5.32 -13.20
CA GLU A 145 -7.96 5.43 -11.75
C GLU A 145 -7.15 6.67 -11.35
N GLU A 146 -6.03 6.91 -12.04
CA GLU A 146 -5.16 8.07 -11.79
C GLU A 146 -5.85 9.39 -12.16
N SER A 147 -6.58 9.42 -13.29
CA SER A 147 -7.42 10.56 -13.67
C SER A 147 -8.55 10.85 -12.67
N LEU A 148 -9.23 9.81 -12.16
CA LEU A 148 -10.27 9.98 -11.15
C LEU A 148 -9.71 10.49 -9.82
N LYS A 149 -8.51 10.05 -9.42
CA LYS A 149 -7.81 10.59 -8.24
C LYS A 149 -7.48 12.08 -8.41
N GLU A 150 -6.99 12.49 -9.59
CA GLU A 150 -6.72 13.89 -9.87
C GLU A 150 -8.00 14.75 -9.81
N GLN A 151 -9.10 14.28 -10.41
CA GLN A 151 -10.39 14.96 -10.34
C GLN A 151 -10.93 15.06 -8.92
N LEU A 152 -10.76 14.02 -8.09
CA LEU A 152 -11.13 14.04 -6.68
C LEU A 152 -10.36 15.13 -5.91
N GLU A 153 -9.06 15.25 -6.12
CA GLU A 153 -8.24 16.27 -5.46
C GLU A 153 -8.61 17.70 -5.93
N LYS A 154 -8.90 17.89 -7.23
CA LYS A 154 -9.45 19.16 -7.75
C LYS A 154 -10.81 19.49 -7.12
N ALA A 155 -11.69 18.50 -6.95
CA ALA A 155 -13.00 18.69 -6.32
C ALA A 155 -12.88 19.08 -4.84
N LYS A 156 -11.97 18.44 -4.08
CA LYS A 156 -11.69 18.81 -2.68
C LYS A 156 -11.15 20.22 -2.53
N LYS A 157 -10.25 20.66 -3.42
CA LYS A 157 -9.75 22.04 -3.44
C LYS A 157 -10.88 23.04 -3.71
N ARG A 158 -11.77 22.75 -4.66
CA ARG A 158 -12.97 23.57 -4.95
C ARG A 158 -13.93 23.62 -3.77
N GLU A 159 -14.22 22.49 -3.12
CA GLU A 159 -15.05 22.44 -1.91
C GLU A 159 -14.46 23.30 -0.78
N ALA A 160 -13.15 23.20 -0.54
CA ALA A 160 -12.47 24.03 0.46
C ALA A 160 -12.57 25.53 0.15
N ALA A 161 -12.43 25.93 -1.13
CA ALA A 161 -12.62 27.30 -1.56
C ALA A 161 -14.06 27.79 -1.30
N PHE A 162 -15.07 26.97 -1.61
CA PHE A 162 -16.47 27.31 -1.36
C PHE A 162 -16.79 27.49 0.13
N ILE A 163 -16.20 26.69 1.02
CA ILE A 163 -16.40 26.86 2.47
C ILE A 163 -15.92 28.24 2.92
N VAL A 164 -14.77 28.71 2.42
CA VAL A 164 -14.22 30.02 2.77
C VAL A 164 -15.07 31.16 2.23
N THR A 165 -15.50 31.09 0.96
CA THR A 165 -16.34 32.14 0.36
C THR A 165 -17.71 32.20 1.02
N PHE A 166 -18.31 31.04 1.35
CA PHE A 166 -19.58 30.96 2.06
C PHE A 166 -19.48 31.58 3.45
N ALA A 167 -18.43 31.24 4.22
CA ALA A 167 -18.19 31.84 5.54
C ALA A 167 -18.02 33.38 5.45
N LYS A 168 -17.31 33.88 4.43
CA LYS A 168 -17.15 35.32 4.20
C LYS A 168 -18.48 36.01 3.87
N ARG A 169 -19.34 35.39 3.04
CA ARG A 169 -20.67 35.91 2.71
C ARG A 169 -21.62 35.86 3.90
N GLU A 170 -21.57 34.82 4.72
CA GLU A 170 -22.35 34.76 5.97
C GLU A 170 -21.94 35.86 6.96
N GLN A 171 -20.65 36.13 7.08
CA GLN A 171 -20.11 37.24 7.87
C GLN A 171 -20.61 38.60 7.35
N GLU A 172 -20.54 38.84 6.04
CA GLU A 172 -21.05 40.07 5.41
C GLU A 172 -22.55 40.27 5.67
N ILE A 173 -23.35 39.21 5.56
CA ILE A 173 -24.79 39.25 5.89
C ILE A 173 -25.01 39.61 7.36
N ALA A 174 -24.18 39.09 8.28
CA ALA A 174 -24.28 39.42 9.70
C ALA A 174 -23.96 40.89 9.99
N GLU A 175 -22.95 41.45 9.32
CA GLU A 175 -22.57 42.87 9.39
C GLU A 175 -23.65 43.79 8.81
N LEU A 176 -24.24 43.45 7.66
CA LEU A 176 -25.36 44.21 7.11
C LEU A 176 -26.58 44.17 8.02
N LYS A 177 -26.88 43.01 8.63
CA LYS A 177 -27.97 42.88 9.62
C LYS A 177 -27.72 43.72 10.87
N SER A 178 -26.47 43.89 11.33
CA SER A 178 -26.16 44.77 12.46
C SER A 178 -26.33 46.23 12.08
N ALA A 179 -25.79 46.67 10.93
CA ALA A 179 -25.94 48.03 10.43
C ALA A 179 -27.43 48.43 10.26
N VAL A 180 -28.26 47.53 9.75
CA VAL A 180 -29.72 47.76 9.62
C VAL A 180 -30.38 47.92 11.00
N ARG A 181 -30.00 47.13 12.00
CA ARG A 181 -30.52 47.28 13.37
C ARG A 181 -30.12 48.65 13.94
N ASP A 182 -28.86 49.04 13.77
CA ASP A 182 -28.34 50.31 14.28
C ASP A 182 -29.06 51.50 13.63
N LEU A 183 -29.22 51.51 12.30
CA LEU A 183 -30.00 52.52 11.59
C LEU A 183 -31.46 52.59 12.08
N LYS A 184 -32.11 51.43 12.30
CA LYS A 184 -33.47 51.39 12.82
C LYS A 184 -33.59 51.99 14.23
N THR A 185 -32.56 51.85 15.07
CA THR A 185 -32.51 52.51 16.38
C THR A 185 -32.34 54.01 16.26
N GLN A 186 -31.50 54.48 15.33
CA GLN A 186 -31.28 55.91 15.07
C GLN A 186 -32.51 56.60 14.49
N LEU A 187 -33.32 55.92 13.66
CA LEU A 187 -34.59 56.46 13.16
C LEU A 187 -35.67 56.62 14.25
N ARG A 188 -35.50 56.03 15.45
CA ARG A 188 -36.44 56.14 16.56
C ARG A 188 -35.81 56.74 17.84
N PRO A 189 -35.29 57.99 17.83
CA PRO A 189 -34.74 58.61 19.03
C PRO A 189 -35.83 58.84 20.08
N PRO A 190 -35.65 58.41 21.35
CA PRO A 190 -36.67 58.57 22.41
C PRO A 190 -36.97 60.03 22.80
N SER A 191 -36.14 61.01 22.44
CA SER A 191 -36.32 62.40 22.88
C SER A 191 -35.86 63.43 21.84
N MET A 192 -36.47 64.62 21.88
CA MET A 192 -36.08 65.78 21.06
C MET A 192 -34.65 66.25 21.30
N GLN A 193 -34.08 65.99 22.48
CA GLN A 193 -32.71 66.41 22.81
C GLN A 193 -31.68 65.68 21.93
N THR A 194 -31.89 64.40 21.64
CA THR A 194 -31.02 63.65 20.72
C THR A 194 -31.10 64.21 19.30
N ARG A 195 -32.28 64.65 18.83
CA ARG A 195 -32.40 65.34 17.54
C ARG A 195 -31.61 66.65 17.46
N ARG A 196 -31.39 67.34 18.58
CA ARG A 196 -30.53 68.54 18.65
C ARG A 196 -29.03 68.23 18.68
N LEU A 197 -28.65 67.02 19.10
CA LEU A 197 -27.25 66.56 19.10
C LEU A 197 -26.83 66.00 17.73
N LEU A 198 -27.79 65.56 16.92
CA LEU A 198 -27.53 65.17 15.54
C LEU A 198 -27.19 66.42 14.73
N LEU A 199 -26.08 66.34 13.98
CA LEU A 199 -25.71 67.36 12.99
C LEU A 199 -26.85 67.48 11.97
N ASP A 200 -27.09 68.70 11.49
CA ASP A 200 -27.99 68.93 10.37
C ASP A 200 -27.58 68.04 9.18
N PRO A 201 -28.52 67.37 8.48
CA PRO A 201 -28.20 66.51 7.35
C PRO A 201 -27.28 67.15 6.30
N ALA A 202 -27.45 68.44 5.99
CA ALA A 202 -26.59 69.16 5.05
C ALA A 202 -25.17 69.35 5.61
N ILE A 203 -25.05 69.60 6.92
CA ILE A 203 -23.74 69.70 7.58
C ILE A 203 -23.04 68.34 7.60
N HIS A 204 -23.78 67.26 7.88
CA HIS A 204 -23.25 65.89 7.85
C HIS A 204 -22.76 65.50 6.45
N GLU A 205 -23.48 65.89 5.40
CA GLU A 205 -23.08 65.66 4.01
C GLU A 205 -21.76 66.37 3.68
N GLU A 206 -21.61 67.65 4.07
CA GLU A 206 -20.35 68.38 3.88
C GLU A 206 -19.19 67.78 4.68
N PHE A 207 -19.42 67.37 5.94
CA PHE A 207 -18.39 66.65 6.71
C PHE A 207 -18.01 65.32 6.06
N THR A 208 -18.97 64.58 5.52
CA THR A 208 -18.73 63.30 4.83
C THR A 208 -17.95 63.52 3.54
N ARG A 209 -18.34 64.51 2.74
CA ARG A 209 -17.60 64.92 1.53
C ARG A 209 -16.18 65.33 1.86
N LEU A 210 -15.97 66.14 2.91
CA LEU A 210 -14.65 66.59 3.32
C LEU A 210 -13.80 65.42 3.85
N LYS A 211 -14.39 64.52 4.64
CA LYS A 211 -13.74 63.29 5.12
C LYS A 211 -13.28 62.42 3.95
N ASN A 212 -14.16 62.14 2.98
CA ASN A 212 -13.83 61.37 1.79
C ASN A 212 -12.72 62.03 0.97
N LEU A 213 -12.76 63.36 0.82
CA LEU A 213 -11.71 64.10 0.10
C LEU A 213 -10.36 64.02 0.83
N VAL A 214 -10.35 64.10 2.17
CA VAL A 214 -9.13 63.92 2.98
C VAL A 214 -8.59 62.49 2.80
N GLU A 215 -9.44 61.47 2.93
CA GLU A 215 -9.05 60.06 2.73
C GLU A 215 -8.48 59.81 1.31
N GLU A 216 -9.11 60.38 0.27
CA GLU A 216 -8.61 60.33 -1.11
C GLU A 216 -7.23 60.98 -1.25
N LYS A 217 -7.02 62.16 -0.65
CA LYS A 217 -5.72 62.84 -0.70
C LYS A 217 -4.65 62.12 0.13
N GLU A 218 -4.99 61.55 1.28
CA GLU A 218 -4.09 60.71 2.08
C GLU A 218 -3.67 59.46 1.29
N LYS A 219 -4.62 58.78 0.62
CA LYS A 219 -4.31 57.68 -0.28
C LYS A 219 -3.38 58.13 -1.39
N LYS A 220 -3.63 59.30 -2.01
CA LYS A 220 -2.78 59.79 -3.09
C LYS A 220 -1.37 60.16 -2.62
N ILE A 221 -1.25 60.74 -1.43
CA ILE A 221 0.05 61.01 -0.80
C ILE A 221 0.80 59.70 -0.56
N LYS A 222 0.13 58.67 -0.05
CA LYS A 222 0.73 57.36 0.18
C LYS A 222 1.19 56.71 -1.13
N GLU A 223 0.37 56.69 -2.18
CA GLU A 223 0.75 56.20 -3.51
C GLU A 223 1.98 56.95 -4.06
N LEU A 224 2.03 58.27 -3.91
CA LEU A 224 3.18 59.06 -4.37
C LEU A 224 4.43 58.78 -3.52
N GLN A 225 4.29 58.60 -2.21
CA GLN A 225 5.39 58.20 -1.33
C GLN A 225 5.92 56.80 -1.71
N ASP A 226 5.04 55.85 -1.99
CA ASP A 226 5.41 54.49 -2.42
C ASP A 226 6.11 54.53 -3.78
N ASN A 227 5.61 55.32 -4.74
CA ASN A 227 6.28 55.53 -6.03
C ASN A 227 7.67 56.18 -5.86
N VAL A 228 7.80 57.18 -5.00
CA VAL A 228 9.10 57.80 -4.69
C VAL A 228 10.03 56.79 -4.04
N ALA A 229 9.54 55.95 -3.12
CA ALA A 229 10.33 54.89 -2.51
C ALA A 229 10.78 53.84 -3.55
N ALA A 230 9.91 53.47 -4.48
CA ALA A 230 10.23 52.55 -5.57
C ALA A 230 11.27 53.15 -6.54
N VAL A 231 11.13 54.42 -6.93
CA VAL A 231 12.11 55.09 -7.80
C VAL A 231 13.46 55.32 -7.10
N ASN A 232 13.44 55.56 -5.79
CA ASN A 232 14.66 55.66 -4.99
C ASN A 232 15.28 54.31 -4.65
N PHE A 233 14.67 53.19 -5.06
CA PHE A 233 15.28 51.88 -4.93
C PHE A 233 16.54 51.83 -5.79
N THR A 234 17.69 51.76 -5.12
CA THR A 234 18.99 51.65 -5.76
C THR A 234 19.62 50.31 -5.37
N PRO A 235 20.20 49.56 -6.32
CA PRO A 235 20.96 48.34 -6.04
C PRO A 235 22.11 48.57 -5.03
N SER A 236 22.57 49.82 -4.89
CA SER A 236 23.61 50.23 -3.95
C SER A 236 23.12 50.47 -2.52
N SER A 237 21.81 50.66 -2.30
CA SER A 237 21.23 50.82 -0.96
C SER A 237 21.38 49.54 -0.12
N LYS A 238 21.27 49.65 1.22
CA LYS A 238 21.36 48.48 2.12
C LYS A 238 20.31 47.41 1.76
N LEU A 239 19.08 47.82 1.47
CA LEU A 239 18.00 46.92 1.06
C LEU A 239 18.26 46.34 -0.34
N GLY A 240 18.69 47.18 -1.29
CA GLY A 240 19.03 46.74 -2.65
C GLY A 240 20.15 45.72 -2.68
N LYS A 241 21.22 45.91 -1.88
CA LYS A 241 22.31 44.95 -1.73
C LYS A 241 21.83 43.62 -1.15
N MET A 242 20.94 43.65 -0.16
CA MET A 242 20.36 42.44 0.43
C MET A 242 19.52 41.67 -0.60
N LEU A 243 18.69 42.36 -1.38
CA LEU A 243 17.91 41.73 -2.45
C LEU A 243 18.82 41.14 -3.52
N MET A 244 19.83 41.88 -3.97
CA MET A 244 20.80 41.40 -4.96
C MET A 244 21.60 40.20 -4.45
N ALA A 245 21.95 40.15 -3.17
CA ALA A 245 22.56 38.98 -2.55
C ALA A 245 21.61 37.78 -2.57
N LYS A 246 20.33 37.96 -2.20
CA LYS A 246 19.32 36.91 -2.27
C LYS A 246 19.10 36.40 -3.69
N CYS A 247 19.03 37.29 -4.68
CA CYS A 247 18.92 36.89 -6.08
C CYS A 247 20.14 36.08 -6.54
N ARG A 248 21.37 36.45 -6.13
CA ARG A 248 22.57 35.66 -6.44
C ARG A 248 22.51 34.27 -5.82
N THR A 249 22.14 34.16 -4.54
CA THR A 249 22.01 32.85 -3.88
C THR A 249 20.96 31.97 -4.58
N LEU A 250 19.80 32.52 -4.93
CA LEU A 250 18.77 31.77 -5.67
C LEU A 250 19.24 31.36 -7.08
N GLN A 251 20.07 32.20 -7.72
CA GLN A 251 20.64 31.89 -9.03
C GLN A 251 21.70 30.78 -8.94
N GLU A 252 22.55 30.82 -7.91
CA GLU A 252 23.52 29.76 -7.60
C GLU A 252 22.81 28.41 -7.30
N GLU A 253 21.75 28.42 -6.49
CA GLU A 253 20.94 27.22 -6.21
C GLU A 253 20.28 26.66 -7.48
N ASN A 254 19.74 27.51 -8.34
CA ASN A 254 19.14 27.09 -9.62
C ASN A 254 20.19 26.51 -10.58
N GLU A 255 21.38 27.12 -10.63
CA GLU A 255 22.52 26.59 -11.38
C GLU A 255 22.96 25.23 -10.85
N GLU A 256 22.98 25.02 -9.53
CA GLU A 256 23.27 23.72 -8.91
C GLU A 256 22.20 22.67 -9.23
N ILE A 257 20.91 23.02 -9.21
CA ILE A 257 19.82 22.13 -9.62
C ILE A 257 19.97 21.73 -11.09
N GLY A 258 20.28 22.69 -11.96
CA GLY A 258 20.57 22.44 -13.37
C GLY A 258 21.81 21.57 -13.59
N ALA A 259 22.85 21.78 -12.77
CA ALA A 259 24.06 20.95 -12.76
C ALA A 259 23.73 19.51 -12.32
N MET A 260 22.98 19.30 -11.23
CA MET A 260 22.56 17.98 -10.77
C MET A 260 21.67 17.25 -11.80
N ALA A 261 20.84 17.99 -12.54
CA ALA A 261 20.03 17.45 -13.63
C ALA A 261 20.90 17.06 -14.84
N SER A 262 21.89 17.87 -15.20
CA SER A 262 22.79 17.63 -16.35
C SER A 262 23.90 16.61 -16.08
N GLU A 263 24.38 16.50 -14.84
CA GLU A 263 25.37 15.49 -14.41
C GLU A 263 24.77 14.07 -14.41
N GLY A 264 23.47 13.91 -14.68
CA GLY A 264 22.81 12.61 -14.76
C GLY A 264 22.64 11.94 -13.41
N LYS A 265 22.94 12.62 -12.29
CA LYS A 265 22.82 12.08 -10.93
C LYS A 265 21.39 11.69 -10.58
N ILE A 266 20.40 12.46 -11.05
CA ILE A 266 18.97 12.12 -10.94
C ILE A 266 18.69 10.79 -11.65
N HIS A 267 19.24 10.59 -12.84
CA HIS A 267 19.07 9.35 -13.60
C HIS A 267 19.79 8.17 -12.93
N GLU A 268 21.02 8.37 -12.44
CA GLU A 268 21.76 7.36 -11.68
C GLU A 268 21.01 6.92 -10.41
N LEU A 269 20.47 7.87 -9.63
CA LEU A 269 19.64 7.59 -8.47
C LEU A 269 18.35 6.87 -8.88
N GLY A 270 17.71 7.29 -9.97
CA GLY A 270 16.56 6.60 -10.56
C GLY A 270 16.86 5.13 -10.92
N MET A 271 18.03 4.86 -11.50
CA MET A 271 18.48 3.50 -11.81
C MET A 271 18.75 2.69 -10.54
N LYS A 272 19.42 3.26 -9.53
CA LYS A 272 19.63 2.60 -8.22
C LYS A 272 18.30 2.24 -7.56
N ILE A 273 17.33 3.15 -7.57
CA ILE A 273 15.98 2.90 -7.05
C ILE A 273 15.29 1.77 -7.82
N ALA A 274 15.41 1.73 -9.16
CA ALA A 274 14.82 0.65 -9.97
C ALA A 274 15.42 -0.73 -9.63
N VAL A 275 16.75 -0.81 -9.46
CA VAL A 275 17.44 -2.05 -9.03
C VAL A 275 16.97 -2.48 -7.65
N LEU A 276 16.91 -1.55 -6.68
CA LEU A 276 16.44 -1.86 -5.32
C LEU A 276 14.98 -2.33 -5.31
N LYS A 277 14.10 -1.71 -6.12
CA LYS A 277 12.72 -2.17 -6.28
C LYS A 277 12.64 -3.60 -6.84
N SER A 278 13.47 -3.93 -7.83
CA SER A 278 13.54 -5.29 -8.39
C SER A 278 14.02 -6.31 -7.35
N GLN A 279 15.03 -5.97 -6.55
CA GLN A 279 15.55 -6.83 -5.49
C GLN A 279 14.51 -7.02 -4.37
N ASN A 280 13.80 -5.96 -3.98
CA ASN A 280 12.73 -6.06 -2.98
C ASN A 280 11.57 -6.94 -3.48
N ASN A 281 11.22 -6.84 -4.77
CA ASN A 281 10.20 -7.69 -5.38
C ASN A 281 10.62 -9.17 -5.41
N GLU A 282 11.88 -9.46 -5.71
CA GLU A 282 12.41 -10.83 -5.68
C GLU A 282 12.35 -11.42 -4.25
N LEU A 283 12.72 -10.64 -3.23
CA LEU A 283 12.59 -11.07 -1.83
C LEU A 283 11.14 -11.35 -1.45
N ARG A 284 10.20 -10.51 -1.87
CA ARG A 284 8.76 -10.74 -1.66
C ARG A 284 8.29 -12.03 -2.31
N ASN A 285 8.72 -12.31 -3.54
CA ASN A 285 8.41 -13.57 -4.23
C ASN A 285 8.99 -14.79 -3.50
N GLN A 286 10.22 -14.68 -2.98
CA GLN A 286 10.84 -15.75 -2.19
C GLN A 286 10.08 -16.02 -0.89
N PHE A 287 9.61 -14.97 -0.21
CA PHE A 287 8.74 -15.12 0.96
C PHE A 287 7.41 -15.78 0.59
N ASP A 288 6.75 -15.40 -0.51
CA ASP A 288 5.51 -16.04 -0.97
C ASP A 288 5.69 -17.56 -1.21
N VAL A 289 6.80 -17.96 -1.84
CA VAL A 289 7.15 -19.38 -2.02
C VAL A 289 7.37 -20.07 -0.67
N LEU A 290 8.09 -19.44 0.25
CA LEU A 290 8.34 -20.01 1.58
C LEU A 290 7.04 -20.16 2.38
N TYR A 291 6.12 -19.19 2.30
CA TYR A 291 4.80 -19.26 2.93
C TYR A 291 3.98 -20.43 2.38
N LYS A 292 3.94 -20.62 1.06
CA LYS A 292 3.27 -21.77 0.44
C LYS A 292 3.87 -23.10 0.86
N HIS A 293 5.20 -23.17 0.99
CA HIS A 293 5.87 -24.36 1.50
C HIS A 293 5.51 -24.64 2.96
N MET A 294 5.51 -23.61 3.82
CA MET A 294 5.12 -23.74 5.22
C MET A 294 3.67 -24.23 5.37
N ASP A 295 2.76 -23.72 4.54
CA ASP A 295 1.37 -24.17 4.49
C ASP A 295 1.27 -25.65 4.09
N GLY A 296 2.04 -26.09 3.07
CA GLY A 296 2.14 -27.49 2.69
C GLY A 296 2.61 -28.41 3.82
N VAL A 297 3.68 -28.02 4.52
CA VAL A 297 4.21 -28.76 5.68
C VAL A 297 3.20 -28.80 6.83
N THR A 298 2.49 -27.69 7.08
CA THR A 298 1.45 -27.63 8.11
C THR A 298 0.31 -28.60 7.80
N ASN A 299 -0.18 -28.63 6.55
CA ASN A 299 -1.20 -29.58 6.11
C ASN A 299 -0.73 -31.04 6.21
N ASP A 300 0.54 -31.34 5.92
CA ASP A 300 1.09 -32.69 6.06
C ASP A 300 1.20 -33.12 7.53
N VAL A 301 1.55 -32.19 8.43
CA VAL A 301 1.53 -32.42 9.88
C VAL A 301 0.11 -32.69 10.37
N GLU A 302 -0.89 -31.94 9.90
CA GLU A 302 -2.30 -32.18 10.24
C GLU A 302 -2.78 -33.57 9.79
N ARG A 303 -2.53 -33.96 8.52
CA ARG A 303 -2.85 -35.31 8.02
C ARG A 303 -2.13 -36.41 8.79
N SER A 304 -0.86 -36.20 9.12
CA SER A 304 -0.09 -37.16 9.91
C SER A 304 -0.67 -37.30 11.32
N ASN A 305 -1.10 -36.20 11.95
CA ASN A 305 -1.74 -36.22 13.27
C ASN A 305 -3.10 -36.93 13.23
N GLU A 306 -3.90 -36.71 12.18
CA GLU A 306 -5.15 -37.46 11.94
C GLU A 306 -4.89 -38.96 11.81
N LEU A 307 -3.87 -39.36 11.03
CA LEU A 307 -3.49 -40.76 10.89
C LEU A 307 -3.04 -41.39 12.21
N VAL A 308 -2.27 -40.66 13.03
CA VAL A 308 -1.87 -41.11 14.36
C VAL A 308 -3.09 -41.34 15.26
N ALA A 309 -4.08 -40.44 15.23
CA ALA A 309 -5.31 -40.61 16.01
C ALA A 309 -6.10 -41.86 15.62
N ILE A 310 -6.24 -42.13 14.31
CA ILE A 310 -6.90 -43.36 13.82
C ILE A 310 -6.15 -44.61 14.27
N LEU A 311 -4.82 -44.61 14.15
CA LEU A 311 -4.00 -45.74 14.58
C LEU A 311 -4.06 -45.97 16.08
N GLN A 312 -4.21 -44.92 16.88
CA GLN A 312 -4.45 -45.03 18.33
C GLN A 312 -5.81 -45.68 18.62
N GLU A 313 -6.88 -45.27 17.94
CA GLU A 313 -8.21 -45.89 18.08
C GLU A 313 -8.21 -47.37 17.68
N GLU A 314 -7.56 -47.71 16.56
CA GLU A 314 -7.41 -49.11 16.13
C GLU A 314 -6.59 -49.93 17.12
N LEU A 315 -5.54 -49.36 17.72
CA LEU A 315 -4.73 -50.02 18.74
C LEU A 315 -5.55 -50.27 20.01
N GLU A 316 -6.28 -49.27 20.50
CA GLU A 316 -7.19 -49.41 21.66
C GLU A 316 -8.25 -50.48 21.40
N ALA A 317 -8.86 -50.50 20.21
CA ALA A 317 -9.84 -51.52 19.83
C ALA A 317 -9.22 -52.94 19.78
N LYS A 318 -7.98 -53.08 19.30
CA LYS A 318 -7.26 -54.35 19.32
C LYS A 318 -6.86 -54.78 20.72
N GLU A 319 -6.48 -53.85 21.59
CA GLU A 319 -6.20 -54.13 22.99
C GLU A 319 -7.45 -54.62 23.75
N LEU A 320 -8.62 -54.02 23.48
CA LEU A 320 -9.91 -54.49 23.99
C LEU A 320 -10.27 -55.90 23.48
N GLU A 321 -10.02 -56.18 22.20
CA GLU A 321 -10.28 -57.51 21.64
C GLU A 321 -9.32 -58.58 22.23
N VAL A 322 -8.05 -58.22 22.43
CA VAL A 322 -7.07 -59.11 23.06
C VAL A 322 -7.42 -59.38 24.53
N THR A 323 -7.88 -58.38 25.28
CA THR A 323 -8.32 -58.57 26.66
C THR A 323 -9.58 -59.44 26.73
N ARG A 324 -10.57 -59.21 25.85
CA ARG A 324 -11.77 -60.06 25.71
C ARG A 324 -11.43 -61.52 25.41
N LEU A 325 -10.54 -61.78 24.43
CA LEU A 325 -10.11 -63.14 24.08
C LEU A 325 -9.33 -63.82 25.21
N LYS A 326 -8.54 -63.05 25.98
CA LYS A 326 -7.87 -63.56 27.18
C LYS A 326 -8.88 -63.97 28.26
N GLU A 327 -9.93 -63.18 28.49
CA GLU A 327 -11.00 -63.50 29.45
C GLU A 327 -11.84 -64.72 28.99
N GLU A 328 -12.14 -64.84 27.70
CA GLU A 328 -12.82 -66.02 27.14
C GLU A 328 -11.96 -67.30 27.26
N THR A 329 -10.65 -67.20 26.99
CA THR A 329 -9.74 -68.35 27.15
C THR A 329 -9.50 -68.72 28.62
N LEU A 330 -9.53 -67.75 29.54
CA LEU A 330 -9.54 -68.02 30.99
C LEU A 330 -10.84 -68.70 31.41
N SER A 331 -12.00 -68.20 30.96
CA SER A 331 -13.32 -68.80 31.26
C SER A 331 -13.48 -70.22 30.69
N GLN A 332 -12.92 -70.50 29.51
CA GLN A 332 -12.91 -71.86 28.95
C GLN A 332 -11.93 -72.79 29.68
N LYS A 333 -10.81 -72.26 30.20
CA LYS A 333 -9.87 -73.03 31.03
C LYS A 333 -10.40 -73.29 32.44
N GLU A 334 -11.30 -72.45 32.95
CA GLU A 334 -11.97 -72.66 34.24
C GLU A 334 -13.06 -73.74 34.22
N GLY A 335 -13.38 -74.32 33.05
CA GLY A 335 -14.21 -75.52 32.89
C GLY A 335 -13.49 -76.87 33.09
N THR A 336 -12.17 -76.88 33.34
CA THR A 336 -11.43 -78.07 33.79
C THR A 336 -10.82 -77.78 35.16
N GLN A 337 -11.64 -77.98 36.19
CA GLN A 337 -11.27 -77.89 37.61
C GLN A 337 -10.52 -79.14 38.07
N GLU A 338 -9.28 -78.95 38.53
CA GLU A 338 -8.67 -79.49 39.76
C GLU A 338 -7.19 -79.08 39.75
N ALA A 339 -6.54 -78.51 40.76
CA ALA A 339 -6.87 -77.84 42.02
C ALA A 339 -5.56 -77.10 42.45
N PRO A 340 -5.62 -76.08 43.34
CA PRO A 340 -4.56 -75.07 43.47
C PRO A 340 -3.78 -75.11 44.81
N ALA A 341 -2.81 -74.17 44.91
CA ALA A 341 -2.23 -73.52 46.11
C ALA A 341 -0.81 -73.94 46.57
N PRO A 342 -0.03 -73.10 47.31
CA PRO A 342 -0.20 -71.66 47.66
C PRO A 342 1.07 -70.75 47.55
N ALA A 343 0.78 -69.43 47.49
CA ALA A 343 1.41 -68.17 48.02
C ALA A 343 2.71 -68.23 48.89
N PRO A 344 3.51 -67.14 49.11
CA PRO A 344 3.13 -65.72 49.42
C PRO A 344 4.00 -64.59 48.73
N ALA A 345 3.48 -63.40 48.37
CA ALA A 345 3.16 -62.16 49.12
C ALA A 345 4.39 -61.36 49.69
N PRO A 346 4.27 -60.07 50.06
CA PRO A 346 4.14 -58.83 49.24
C PRO A 346 5.04 -57.65 49.74
N VAL A 347 5.19 -56.55 48.98
CA VAL A 347 5.42 -55.13 49.43
C VAL A 347 5.61 -54.23 48.17
N GLU A 348 4.76 -53.25 47.86
CA GLU A 348 4.58 -51.88 48.45
C GLU A 348 5.48 -50.80 47.81
N GLU A 349 4.92 -49.59 47.72
CA GLU A 349 5.47 -48.29 47.27
C GLU A 349 5.55 -48.03 45.74
N GLY A 350 5.08 -46.90 45.20
CA GLY A 350 4.57 -45.68 45.83
C GLY A 350 4.12 -44.67 44.77
N ASP A 351 3.09 -43.94 45.16
CA ASP A 351 2.33 -42.90 44.46
C ASP A 351 3.20 -41.65 44.13
N GLY A 352 2.88 -40.92 43.06
CA GLY A 352 3.75 -39.84 42.57
C GLY A 352 3.17 -38.95 41.47
N ALA A 353 2.13 -38.20 41.84
CA ALA A 353 1.53 -37.03 41.20
C ALA A 353 2.34 -36.22 40.15
N GLY A 354 1.64 -35.89 39.05
CA GLY A 354 1.43 -34.50 38.61
C GLY A 354 2.58 -33.75 37.95
N ASN A 355 2.47 -33.50 36.64
CA ASN A 355 2.45 -32.13 36.14
C ASN A 355 2.06 -32.05 34.65
N ASP A 356 1.01 -31.29 34.40
CA ASP A 356 0.64 -30.73 33.11
C ASP A 356 1.80 -29.97 32.47
N LEU A 357 2.14 -30.30 31.22
CA LEU A 357 3.06 -29.54 30.38
C LEU A 357 2.34 -29.18 29.08
N LYS A 358 1.70 -28.02 29.13
CA LYS A 358 1.23 -27.23 27.99
C LYS A 358 2.43 -26.51 27.36
N PRO A 359 2.64 -26.54 26.03
CA PRO A 359 3.42 -25.51 25.36
C PRO A 359 2.47 -24.63 24.53
N ALA A 360 2.21 -23.43 25.04
CA ALA A 360 1.80 -22.32 24.20
C ALA A 360 3.09 -21.67 23.66
N SER A 361 3.31 -21.76 22.35
CA SER A 361 4.39 -21.03 21.67
C SER A 361 3.75 -19.96 20.78
N ASP A 362 3.79 -18.73 21.27
CA ASP A 362 3.50 -17.50 20.51
C ASP A 362 4.78 -17.07 19.78
N PRO A 363 4.75 -16.68 18.49
CA PRO A 363 5.94 -16.29 17.75
C PRO A 363 6.30 -14.81 17.96
N LEU A 364 7.61 -14.59 18.08
CA LEU A 364 8.33 -13.34 18.30
C LEU A 364 7.94 -12.20 17.34
N GLN A 365 7.63 -11.04 17.92
CA GLN A 365 7.66 -9.74 17.25
C GLN A 365 9.11 -9.31 17.02
N VAL A 366 9.51 -9.17 15.75
CA VAL A 366 10.73 -8.47 15.36
C VAL A 366 10.41 -6.99 15.18
N LYS A 367 10.97 -6.17 16.07
CA LYS A 367 10.97 -4.71 16.04
C LYS A 367 11.98 -4.23 15.01
N LEU A 368 11.52 -3.53 13.98
CA LEU A 368 12.35 -2.71 13.09
C LEU A 368 12.30 -1.27 13.61
N GLU A 369 13.42 -0.77 14.12
CA GLU A 369 13.64 0.65 14.38
C GLU A 369 14.11 1.36 13.10
N SER A 370 13.77 2.65 13.06
CA SER A 370 13.93 3.63 11.97
C SER A 370 15.33 3.83 11.42
#